data_AF-A0A2W7B543-F1
#
_entry.id   AF-A0A2W7B543-F1
#
_cell.length_a   1.000
_cell.length_b   1.000
_cell.length_c   1.000
_cell.angle_alpha   90.00
_cell.angle_beta   90.00
_cell.angle_gamma   90.00
#
_symmetry.space_group_name_H-M   'P 1'
#
loop_
_entity.id
_entity.type
_entity.pdbx_description
1 polymer ?
#
loop_
_entity_poly.entity_id
_entity_poly.type
_entity_poly.pdbx_seq_one_letter_code
_entity_poly.pdbx_strand_id
1 'polypeptide(L)' 'METITIQVKPEIAQAYQRVNPEKKARIETLLELLLQQELDNRSLAEVMDEIGYQAQARGLTPEILAEILADES' A
#
# COMPACT_ATOMS: atom_id res chain seq x y z
N MET A 1 4.34 16.54 0.54
CA MET A 1 5.19 15.59 1.28
C MET A 1 5.43 16.17 2.64
N GLU A 2 5.28 15.35 3.67
CA GLU A 2 5.57 15.72 5.06
C GLU A 2 6.72 14.85 5.56
N THR A 3 7.52 15.40 6.48
CA THR A 3 8.70 14.72 7.02
C THR A 3 8.44 14.32 8.46
N ILE A 4 8.65 13.04 8.76
CA ILE A 4 8.68 12.52 10.13
C ILE A 4 10.12 12.21 10.54
N THR A 5 10.43 12.37 11.83
CA THR A 5 11.75 12.00 12.39
C THR A 5 11.62 10.70 13.16
N ILE A 6 12.34 9.66 12.72
CA ILE A 6 12.33 8.35 13.37
C ILE A 6 13.67 8.15 14.08
N GLN A 7 13.61 7.82 15.38
CA GLN A 7 14.81 7.47 16.14
C GLN A 7 15.26 6.05 15.79
N VAL A 8 16.51 5.92 15.35
CA VAL A 8 17.16 4.63 15.05
C VAL A 8 18.49 4.56 15.79
N LYS A 9 19.10 3.36 15.82
CA LYS A 9 20.44 3.23 16.42
C LYS A 9 21.46 4.11 15.68
N PRO A 10 22.46 4.70 16.39
CA PRO A 10 23.42 5.62 15.79
C PRO A 10 24.14 5.07 14.55
N GLU A 11 24.50 3.79 14.57
CA GLU A 11 25.16 3.11 13.46
C GLU A 11 24.31 3.06 12.19
N ILE A 12 22.99 2.91 12.34
CA ILE A 12 22.03 2.91 11.23
C ILE A 12 21.89 4.31 10.65
N ALA A 13 21.76 5.33 11.50
CA ALA A 13 21.67 6.72 11.05
C ALA A 13 22.92 7.12 10.25
N GLN A 14 24.12 6.77 10.75
CA GLN A 14 25.37 7.04 10.06
C GLN A 14 25.48 6.28 8.73
N ALA A 15 25.08 5.01 8.69
CA ALA A 15 25.07 4.22 7.46
C ALA A 15 24.09 4.81 6.43
N TYR A 16 22.89 5.18 6.86
CA TYR A 16 21.88 5.81 6.01
C TYR A 16 22.37 7.13 5.42
N GLN A 17 23.01 7.99 6.22
CA GLN A 17 23.54 9.26 5.74
C GLN A 17 24.60 9.11 4.64
N ARG A 18 25.39 8.02 4.69
CA ARG A 18 26.51 7.74 3.76
C ARG A 18 26.13 6.99 2.49
N VAL A 19 24.94 6.39 2.40
CA VAL A 19 24.52 5.71 1.16
C VAL A 19 24.21 6.71 0.04
N ASN A 20 24.32 6.24 -1.20
CA ASN A 20 24.02 7.03 -2.38
C ASN A 20 22.52 7.43 -2.45
N PRO A 21 22.17 8.47 -3.23
CA PRO A 21 20.79 8.97 -3.31
C PRO A 21 19.77 7.92 -3.78
N GLU A 22 20.15 7.07 -4.72
CA GLU A 22 19.28 6.00 -5.25
C GLU A 22 18.88 5.00 -4.16
N LYS A 23 19.85 4.59 -3.32
CA LYS A 23 19.59 3.67 -2.21
C LYS A 23 18.79 4.35 -1.09
N LYS A 24 18.98 5.66 -0.85
CA LYS A 24 18.12 6.42 0.07
C LYS A 24 16.67 6.43 -0.39
N ALA A 25 16.42 6.80 -1.65
CA ALA A 25 15.09 6.83 -2.23
C ALA A 25 14.40 5.46 -2.14
N ARG A 26 15.12 4.36 -2.43
CA ARG A 26 14.60 3.01 -2.27
C ARG A 26 14.20 2.69 -0.83
N ILE A 27 15.01 3.10 0.15
CA ILE A 27 14.71 2.89 1.57
C ILE A 27 13.49 3.72 1.98
N GLU A 28 13.37 4.96 1.51
CA GLU A 28 12.21 5.83 1.77
C GLU A 28 10.92 5.21 1.23
N THR A 29 10.93 4.67 0.01
CA THR A 29 9.77 3.97 -0.57
C THR A 29 9.37 2.74 0.26
N LEU A 30 10.34 1.95 0.73
CA LEU A 30 10.07 0.78 1.56
C LEU A 30 9.50 1.19 2.93
N LEU A 31 10.00 2.28 3.51
CA LEU A 31 9.51 2.81 4.77
C LEU A 31 8.09 3.34 4.63
N GLU A 32 7.77 4.04 3.54
CA GLU A 32 6.42 4.52 3.25
C GLU A 32 5.43 3.36 3.14
N LEU A 33 5.76 2.31 2.38
CA LEU A 33 4.90 1.13 2.25
C LEU A 33 4.68 0.42 3.60
N LEU A 34 5.74 0.27 4.39
CA LEU A 34 5.65 -0.35 5.70
C LEU A 34 4.76 0.49 6.64
N LEU A 35 4.96 1.80 6.68
CA LEU A 35 4.16 2.70 7.50
C LEU A 35 2.70 2.72 7.06
N GLN A 36 2.43 2.68 5.75
CA GLN A 36 1.07 2.50 5.26
C GLN A 36 0.48 1.20 5.82
N GLN A 37 1.14 0.06 5.67
CA GLN A 37 0.60 -1.22 6.16
C GLN A 37 0.36 -1.25 7.68
N GLU A 38 1.27 -0.70 8.47
CA GLU A 38 1.19 -0.74 9.94
C GLU A 38 0.22 0.30 10.51
N LEU A 39 0.01 1.42 9.81
CA LEU A 39 -0.92 2.48 10.22
C LEU A 39 -2.30 2.33 9.58
N ASP A 40 -2.40 1.54 8.51
CA ASP A 40 -3.65 1.22 7.86
C ASP A 40 -4.42 0.25 8.78
N ASN A 41 -5.40 0.79 9.49
CA ASN A 41 -6.30 0.00 10.33
C ASN A 41 -7.31 -0.80 9.50
N ARG A 42 -7.22 -0.74 8.16
CA ARG A 42 -8.16 -1.42 7.29
C ARG A 42 -7.94 -2.92 7.34
N SER A 43 -8.93 -3.61 7.85
CA SER A 43 -9.11 -5.03 7.71
C SER A 43 -9.13 -5.43 6.23
N LEU A 44 -8.78 -6.69 5.94
CA LEU A 44 -8.96 -7.26 4.61
C LEU A 44 -10.39 -7.05 4.08
N ALA A 45 -11.39 -7.08 4.97
CA ALA A 45 -12.78 -6.81 4.63
C ALA A 45 -12.96 -5.37 4.08
N GLU A 46 -12.38 -4.37 4.73
CA GLU A 46 -12.46 -2.97 4.26
C GLU A 46 -11.74 -2.77 2.91
N VAL A 47 -10.64 -3.49 2.68
CA VAL A 47 -9.95 -3.49 1.37
C VAL A 47 -10.81 -4.17 0.30
N MET A 48 -11.44 -5.30 0.62
CA MET A 48 -12.34 -6.00 -0.30
C MET A 48 -13.60 -5.17 -0.63
N ASP A 49 -14.15 -4.47 0.35
CA ASP A 49 -15.28 -3.57 0.17
C ASP A 49 -14.92 -2.38 -0.73
N GLU A 50 -13.73 -1.79 -0.55
CA GLU A 50 -13.23 -0.74 -1.43
C GLU A 50 -13.08 -1.25 -2.88
N ILE A 51 -12.49 -2.44 -3.07
CA ILE A 51 -12.35 -3.05 -4.39
C ILE A 51 -13.73 -3.29 -5.02
N GLY A 52 -14.70 -3.77 -4.24
CA GLY A 52 -16.09 -3.96 -4.67
C GLY A 52 -16.74 -2.65 -5.11
N TYR A 53 -16.59 -1.58 -4.32
CA TYR A 53 -17.11 -0.25 -4.66
C TYR A 53 -16.48 0.31 -5.94
N GLN A 54 -15.15 0.21 -6.07
CA GLN A 54 -14.44 0.68 -7.26
C GLN A 54 -14.84 -0.10 -8.51
N ALA A 55 -15.05 -1.41 -8.39
CA ALA A 55 -15.51 -2.24 -9.49
C ALA A 55 -16.93 -1.84 -9.94
N GLN A 56 -17.85 -1.64 -9.00
CA GLN A 56 -19.21 -1.15 -9.29
C GLN A 56 -19.18 0.23 -9.94
N ALA A 57 -18.37 1.16 -9.42
CA ALA A 57 -18.21 2.50 -10.00
C ALA A 57 -17.65 2.47 -11.43
N ARG A 58 -16.90 1.41 -11.78
CA ARG A 58 -16.37 1.15 -13.12
C ARG A 58 -17.32 0.34 -14.01
N GLY A 59 -18.53 0.06 -13.54
CA GLY A 59 -19.57 -0.64 -14.30
C GLY A 59 -19.63 -2.14 -14.09
N LEU A 60 -18.87 -2.71 -13.14
CA LEU A 60 -19.08 -4.10 -12.71
C LEU A 60 -20.32 -4.16 -11.81
N THR A 61 -21.51 -4.25 -12.41
CA THR A 61 -22.76 -4.42 -11.67
C THR A 61 -22.92 -5.86 -11.19
N PRO A 62 -23.78 -6.12 -10.18
CA PRO A 62 -24.05 -7.47 -9.71
C PRO A 62 -24.47 -8.44 -10.82
N GLU A 63 -25.19 -7.94 -11.83
CA GLU A 63 -25.66 -8.72 -12.98
C GLU A 63 -24.50 -9.12 -13.89
N ILE A 64 -23.61 -8.17 -14.22
CA ILE A 64 -22.42 -8.45 -15.04
C ILE A 64 -21.47 -9.40 -14.30
N LEU A 65 -21.31 -9.22 -12.99
CA LEU A 65 -20.52 -10.14 -12.17
C LEU A 65 -21.12 -11.56 -12.19
N ALA A 66 -22.45 -11.68 -12.10
CA ALA A 66 -23.12 -12.97 -12.17
C ALA A 66 -22.95 -13.64 -13.54
N GLU A 67 -22.99 -12.88 -14.63
CA GLU A 67 -22.71 -13.39 -15.98
C GLU A 67 -21.27 -13.91 -16.11
N ILE A 68 -20.28 -13.15 -15.63
CA ILE A 68 -18.86 -13.57 -15.65
C ILE A 68 -18.66 -14.86 -14.85
N LEU A 69 -19.24 -14.94 -13.65
CA LEU A 69 -19.09 -16.12 -12.77
C LEU A 69 -19.81 -17.37 -13.33
N ALA A 70 -20.85 -17.19 -14.14
CA ALA A 70 -21.55 -18.29 -14.80
C ALA A 70 -20.81 -18.81 -16.04
N ASP A 71 -19.95 -18.01 -16.66
CA ASP A 71 -19.15 -18.38 -17.85
C ASP A 71 -17.85 -19.13 -17.47
N GLU A 72 -17.39 -19.00 -16.21
CA GLU A 72 -16.23 -19.73 -15.67
C GLU A 72 -16.56 -21.10 -15.04
N SER A 73 -17.84 -21.52 -15.05
CA SER A 73 -18.32 -22.81 -14.52
C SER A 73 -18.73 -23.80 -15.60
#